data_AF-A0A6V7L8X1-F1
#
_entry.id   AF-A0A6V7L8X1-F1
#
_cell.length_a   1.000
_cell.length_b   1.000
_cell.length_c   1.000
_cell.angle_alpha   90.00
_cell.angle_beta   90.00
_cell.angle_gamma   90.00
#
_symmetry.space_group_name_H-M   'P 1'
#
loop_
_entity.id
_entity.type
_entity.pdbx_description
1 polymer ?
#
loop_
_entity_poly.entity_id
_entity_poly.type
_entity_poly.pdbx_seq_one_letter_code
_entity_poly.pdbx_strand_id
1 'polypeptide(L)'
;MSCVNWCVYWWSEDINKLSAENLRARRQVQRARGKPCFLQLEVGFKKIRSNLRKAIGDSKKRCWIELIEKVNNDPWGRPYKVVMSRPDGYQQPTCPDQLERIVEVLFPTQEPFEYHVEQEEEEMIPPVTHRELMPACMRVGNSKAPGITFPTLR
;
A
#
# COMPACT_ATOMS: atom_id res chain seq x y z
N MET A 1 25.48 17.30 20.67
CA MET A 1 24.83 16.41 19.68
C MET A 1 23.42 16.11 20.17
N SER A 2 22.50 17.03 19.92
CA SER A 2 21.08 16.83 20.19
C SER A 2 20.58 15.82 19.18
N CYS A 3 20.38 14.58 19.61
CA CYS A 3 19.57 13.62 18.85
C CYS A 3 18.25 14.32 18.58
N VAL A 4 18.02 14.69 17.31
CA VAL A 4 16.71 15.08 16.82
C VAL A 4 15.83 13.90 17.14
N ASN A 5 15.10 14.01 18.25
CA ASN A 5 14.10 13.04 18.62
C ASN A 5 13.09 13.12 17.48
N TRP A 6 13.15 12.19 16.53
CA TRP A 6 11.99 11.84 15.73
C TRP A 6 10.96 11.33 16.73
N CYS A 7 10.33 12.28 17.43
CA CYS A 7 9.29 12.04 18.40
C CYS A 7 8.10 11.65 17.54
N VAL A 8 8.06 10.38 17.17
CA VAL A 8 6.94 9.80 16.46
C VAL A 8 5.72 10.16 17.31
N TYR A 9 4.75 10.85 16.73
CA TYR A 9 3.69 11.56 17.46
C TYR A 9 2.85 10.68 18.43
N TRP A 10 2.94 9.36 18.33
CA TRP A 10 2.29 8.36 19.19
C TRP A 10 3.24 7.71 20.22
N TRP A 11 4.52 8.07 20.28
CA TRP A 11 5.49 7.53 21.23
C TRP A 11 5.21 8.04 22.65
N SER A 12 5.42 7.18 23.65
CA SER A 12 5.36 7.54 25.07
C SER A 12 6.35 6.72 25.89
N GLU A 13 6.72 7.23 27.06
CA GLU A 13 7.60 6.53 28.00
C GLU A 13 7.04 5.16 28.42
N ASP A 14 5.71 5.06 28.55
CA ASP A 14 5.04 3.80 28.87
C ASP A 14 5.15 2.77 27.74
N ILE A 15 5.05 3.21 26.47
CA ILE A 15 5.26 2.33 25.31
C ILE A 15 6.72 1.88 25.26
N ASN A 16 7.67 2.75 25.62
CA ASN A 16 9.09 2.41 25.68
C ASN A 16 9.36 1.32 26.73
N LYS A 17 8.81 1.47 27.94
CA LYS A 17 8.88 0.46 29.00
C LYS A 17 8.28 -0.88 28.57
N LEU A 18 7.07 -0.86 28.01
CA LEU A 18 6.41 -2.07 27.48
C LEU A 18 7.20 -2.72 26.34
N SER A 19 7.87 -1.94 25.50
CA SER A 19 8.73 -2.43 24.42
C SER A 19 9.98 -3.13 24.98
N ALA A 20 10.61 -2.55 26.00
CA ALA A 20 11.74 -3.16 26.68
C ALA A 20 11.35 -4.48 27.37
N GLU A 21 10.20 -4.50 28.07
CA GLU A 21 9.65 -5.72 28.67
C GLU A 21 9.33 -6.78 27.63
N ASN A 22 8.69 -6.39 26.52
CA ASN A 22 8.38 -7.31 25.43
C ASN A 22 9.65 -7.94 24.84
N LEU A 23 10.70 -7.14 24.63
CA LEU A 23 11.99 -7.62 24.13
C LEU A 23 12.64 -8.60 25.12
N ARG A 24 12.61 -8.30 26.42
CA ARG A 24 13.12 -9.20 27.47
C ARG A 24 12.37 -10.53 27.47
N ALA A 25 11.04 -10.50 27.48
CA ALA A 25 10.19 -11.68 27.45
C ALA A 25 10.39 -12.51 26.17
N ARG A 26 10.49 -11.86 25.00
CA ARG A 26 10.80 -12.54 23.73
C ARG A 26 12.12 -13.29 23.80
N ARG A 27 13.18 -12.66 24.32
CA ARG A 27 14.50 -13.27 24.48
C ARG A 27 14.45 -14.46 25.45
N GLN A 28 13.68 -14.37 26.54
CA GLN A 28 13.50 -15.48 27.48
C GLN A 28 12.82 -16.68 26.81
N VAL A 29 11.72 -16.47 26.07
CA VAL A 29 11.03 -17.55 25.34
C VAL A 29 11.93 -18.19 24.29
N GLN A 30 12.69 -17.40 23.53
CA GLN A 30 13.62 -17.91 22.52
C GLN A 30 14.69 -18.83 23.14
N ARG A 31 15.24 -18.45 24.30
CA ARG A 31 16.25 -19.25 25.03
C ARG A 31 15.67 -20.43 25.80
N ALA A 32 14.36 -20.44 26.04
CA ALA A 32 13.67 -21.50 26.76
C ALA A 32 13.11 -22.59 25.83
N ARG A 33 13.30 -22.50 24.50
CA ARG A 33 12.89 -23.54 23.56
C ARG A 33 13.48 -24.90 23.96
N GLY A 34 12.64 -25.92 24.03
CA GLY A 34 13.01 -27.27 24.48
C GLY A 34 13.14 -27.42 26.00
N LYS A 35 12.88 -26.39 26.81
CA LYS A 35 12.91 -26.48 28.28
C LYS A 35 11.50 -26.65 28.85
N PRO A 36 11.34 -27.30 30.01
CA PRO A 36 10.03 -27.46 30.66
C PRO A 36 9.29 -26.14 30.95
N CYS A 37 10.02 -25.05 31.18
CA CYS A 37 9.44 -23.73 31.43
C CYS A 37 8.95 -22.98 30.17
N PHE A 38 9.12 -23.54 28.97
CA PHE A 38 8.79 -22.87 27.71
C PHE A 38 7.33 -22.40 27.65
N LEU A 39 6.38 -23.28 27.96
CA LEU A 39 4.95 -23.00 27.84
C LEU A 39 4.52 -21.83 28.75
N GLN A 40 5.01 -21.81 29.99
CA GLN A 40 4.70 -20.74 30.95
C GLN A 40 5.25 -19.39 30.48
N LEU A 41 6.51 -19.37 30.00
CA LEU A 41 7.14 -18.16 29.45
C LEU A 41 6.44 -17.70 28.16
N GLU A 42 5.98 -18.62 27.32
CA GLU A 42 5.27 -18.31 26.08
C GLU A 42 3.92 -17.61 26.36
N VAL A 43 3.16 -18.11 27.35
CA VAL A 43 1.92 -17.48 27.80
C VAL A 43 2.19 -16.07 28.35
N GLY A 44 3.20 -15.91 29.19
CA GLY A 44 3.61 -14.60 29.72
C GLY A 44 4.00 -13.62 28.60
N PHE A 45 4.79 -14.07 27.63
CA PHE A 45 5.18 -13.27 26.47
C PHE A 45 3.97 -12.86 25.61
N LYS A 46 3.01 -13.76 25.35
CA LYS A 46 1.78 -13.45 24.60
C LYS A 46 0.99 -12.33 25.28
N LYS A 47 0.89 -12.35 26.62
CA LYS A 47 0.25 -11.28 27.41
C LYS A 47 0.98 -9.95 27.27
N ILE A 48 2.31 -9.92 27.48
CA ILE A 48 3.11 -8.69 27.35
C ILE A 48 3.01 -8.13 25.92
N ARG A 49 3.06 -8.99 24.89
CA ARG A 49 2.90 -8.59 23.48
C ARG A 49 1.51 -8.04 23.18
N SER A 50 0.48 -8.55 23.84
CA SER A 50 -0.89 -8.03 23.72
C SER A 50 -0.99 -6.63 24.33
N ASN A 51 -0.44 -6.45 25.55
CA ASN A 51 -0.44 -5.17 26.25
C ASN A 51 0.31 -4.09 25.46
N LEU A 52 1.48 -4.41 24.90
CA LEU A 52 2.23 -3.48 24.05
C LEU A 52 1.42 -3.07 22.80
N ARG A 53 0.76 -4.03 22.13
CA ARG A 53 -0.07 -3.73 20.95
C ARG A 53 -1.26 -2.84 21.31
N LYS A 54 -1.92 -3.10 22.45
CA LYS A 54 -3.01 -2.26 22.97
C LYS A 54 -2.51 -0.85 23.25
N ALA A 55 -1.43 -0.70 24.02
CA ALA A 55 -0.86 0.61 24.37
C ALA A 55 -0.47 1.44 23.12
N ILE A 56 0.13 0.81 22.11
CA ILE A 56 0.44 1.48 20.83
C ILE A 56 -0.85 1.91 20.13
N GLY A 57 -1.86 1.03 20.06
CA GLY A 57 -3.16 1.32 19.46
C GLY A 57 -3.87 2.49 20.14
N ASP A 58 -3.89 2.49 21.47
CA ASP A 58 -4.56 3.51 22.27
C ASP A 58 -3.82 4.85 22.18
N SER A 59 -2.49 4.84 22.17
CA SER A 59 -1.70 6.06 21.96
C SER A 59 -1.93 6.65 20.58
N LYS A 60 -1.94 5.83 19.52
CA LYS A 60 -2.25 6.29 18.16
C LYS A 60 -3.64 6.90 18.07
N LYS A 61 -4.66 6.25 18.67
CA LYS A 61 -6.03 6.77 18.72
C LYS A 61 -6.10 8.10 19.44
N ARG A 62 -5.50 8.20 20.62
CA ARG A 62 -5.46 9.44 21.41
C ARG A 62 -4.80 10.57 20.62
N CYS A 63 -3.62 10.34 20.07
CA CYS A 63 -2.91 11.37 19.29
C CYS A 63 -3.67 11.76 18.01
N TRP A 64 -4.42 10.83 17.41
CA TRP A 64 -5.30 11.13 16.28
C TRP A 64 -6.47 12.03 16.67
N ILE A 65 -7.13 11.75 17.81
CA ILE A 65 -8.19 12.59 18.35
C ILE A 65 -7.67 13.99 18.68
N GLU A 66 -6.51 14.09 19.36
CA GLU A 66 -5.87 15.37 19.67
C GLU A 66 -5.53 16.16 18.39
N LEU A 67 -5.13 15.48 17.30
CA LEU A 67 -4.88 16.12 16.02
C LEU A 67 -6.18 16.67 15.40
N ILE A 68 -7.26 15.88 15.39
CA ILE A 68 -8.57 16.32 14.88
C ILE A 68 -9.07 17.54 15.66
N GLU A 69 -8.98 17.51 16.99
CA GLU A 69 -9.39 18.63 17.83
C GLU A 69 -8.61 19.91 17.50
N LYS A 70 -7.30 19.79 17.28
CA LYS A 70 -6.46 20.92 16.82
C LYS A 70 -6.86 21.42 15.43
N VAL A 71 -7.22 20.54 14.50
CA VAL A 71 -7.74 20.93 13.17
C VAL A 71 -9.05 21.72 13.32
N ASN A 72 -9.96 21.24 14.17
CA ASN A 72 -11.26 21.90 14.36
C ASN A 72 -11.11 23.30 14.99
N ASN A 73 -10.13 23.47 15.87
CA ASN A 73 -9.84 24.77 16.51
C ASN A 73 -9.10 25.74 15.58
N ASP A 74 -8.22 25.24 14.71
CA ASP A 74 -7.48 26.03 13.73
C ASP A 74 -7.40 25.28 12.38
N PRO A 75 -8.41 25.47 11.52
CA PRO A 75 -8.52 24.75 10.24
C PRO A 75 -7.34 24.98 9.28
N TRP A 76 -6.62 26.11 9.43
CA TRP A 76 -5.52 26.52 8.55
C TRP A 76 -4.15 26.49 9.26
N GLY A 77 -4.10 25.93 10.46
CA GLY A 77 -2.94 25.93 11.33
C GLY A 77 -1.86 24.90 11.01
N ARG A 78 -1.10 24.53 12.05
CA ARG A 78 -0.11 23.45 11.98
C ARG A 78 -0.66 22.11 11.45
N PRO A 79 -1.89 21.67 11.81
CA PRO A 79 -2.41 20.40 11.30
C PRO A 79 -2.60 20.40 9.77
N TYR A 80 -3.12 21.50 9.22
CA TYR A 80 -3.20 21.70 7.77
C TYR A 80 -1.83 21.62 7.12
N LYS A 81 -0.82 22.30 7.70
CA LYS A 81 0.57 22.21 7.21
C LYS A 81 1.14 20.80 7.30
N VAL A 82 0.81 20.00 8.31
CA VAL A 82 1.30 18.61 8.43
C VAL A 82 0.67 17.69 7.38
N VAL A 83 -0.62 17.89 7.05
CA VAL A 83 -1.30 17.13 5.99
C VAL A 83 -0.83 17.57 4.61
N MET A 84 -0.63 18.88 4.40
CA MET A 84 -0.21 19.46 3.12
C MET A 84 1.30 19.44 2.90
N SER A 85 2.11 19.34 3.96
CA SER A 85 3.51 18.97 3.86
C SER A 85 3.53 17.53 3.38
N ARG A 86 3.55 17.36 2.06
CA ARG A 86 3.94 16.11 1.45
C ARG A 86 5.19 15.64 2.19
N PRO A 87 5.30 14.35 2.58
CA PRO A 87 6.61 13.84 2.92
C PRO A 87 7.53 14.23 1.76
N ASP A 88 8.73 14.73 2.04
CA ASP A 88 9.78 15.05 1.07
C ASP A 88 10.22 13.76 0.33
N GLY A 89 9.30 13.13 -0.38
CA GLY A 89 9.32 11.71 -0.71
C GLY A 89 9.21 11.44 -2.20
N TYR A 90 9.10 12.48 -3.02
CA TYR A 90 9.43 12.41 -4.44
C TYR A 90 10.14 13.69 -4.81
N GLN A 91 11.42 13.79 -4.44
CA GLN A 91 12.32 14.67 -5.19
C GLN A 91 12.39 14.08 -6.59
N GLN A 92 11.83 14.78 -7.56
CA GLN A 92 12.02 14.40 -8.95
C GLN A 92 13.54 14.42 -9.22
N PRO A 93 14.12 13.34 -9.76
CA PRO A 93 15.52 13.33 -10.11
C PRO A 93 15.76 14.53 -11.05
N THR A 94 16.53 15.49 -10.55
CA THR A 94 16.75 16.77 -11.25
C THR A 94 18.06 16.73 -12.04
N CYS A 95 18.99 15.82 -11.69
CA CYS A 95 20.23 15.66 -12.43
C CYS A 95 20.01 14.84 -13.72
N PRO A 96 20.53 15.31 -14.87
CA PRO A 96 20.42 14.64 -16.17
C PRO A 96 20.90 13.18 -16.14
N ASP A 97 22.07 12.93 -15.54
CA ASP A 97 22.68 11.59 -15.51
C ASP A 97 21.80 10.54 -14.78
N GLN A 98 21.07 10.96 -13.74
CA GLN A 98 20.14 10.07 -13.04
C GLN A 98 18.87 9.83 -13.85
N LEU A 99 18.40 10.83 -14.59
CA LEU A 99 17.27 10.69 -15.50
C LEU A 99 17.61 9.75 -16.66
N GLU A 100 18.78 9.89 -17.28
CA GLU A 100 19.26 9.00 -18.35
C GLU A 100 19.30 7.54 -17.89
N ARG A 101 19.90 7.28 -16.72
CA ARG A 101 19.95 5.93 -16.14
C ARG A 101 18.56 5.36 -15.84
N ILE A 102 17.61 6.18 -15.42
CA ILE A 102 16.22 5.73 -15.19
C ILE A 102 15.57 5.37 -16.52
N VAL A 103 15.76 6.19 -17.55
CA VAL A 103 15.20 5.95 -18.89
C VAL A 103 15.76 4.66 -19.48
N GLU A 104 17.08 4.43 -19.39
CA GLU A 104 17.71 3.19 -19.86
C GLU A 104 17.12 1.93 -19.20
N VAL A 105 16.85 1.97 -17.89
CA VAL A 105 16.30 0.83 -17.15
C VAL A 105 14.81 0.62 -17.45
N LEU A 106 14.03 1.70 -17.54
CA LEU A 106 12.59 1.62 -17.76
C LEU A 106 12.22 1.35 -19.22
N PHE A 107 13.03 1.81 -20.16
CA PHE A 107 12.82 1.67 -21.59
C PHE A 107 14.07 1.09 -22.26
N PRO A 108 14.38 -0.21 -22.04
CA PRO A 108 15.53 -0.84 -22.67
C PRO A 108 15.41 -0.75 -24.19
N THR A 109 16.48 -0.32 -24.85
CA THR A 109 16.53 -0.34 -26.32
C THR A 109 16.42 -1.78 -26.81
N GLN A 110 15.34 -2.08 -27.52
CA GLN A 110 15.16 -3.38 -28.17
C GLN A 110 15.78 -3.34 -29.56
N GLU A 111 16.31 -4.48 -30.02
CA GLU A 111 16.72 -4.61 -31.41
C GLU A 111 15.51 -4.33 -32.32
N PRO A 112 15.70 -3.63 -33.46
CA PRO A 112 14.62 -3.42 -34.41
C PRO A 112 14.00 -4.76 -34.78
N PHE A 113 12.74 -4.96 -34.40
CA PHE A 113 12.00 -6.15 -34.80
C PHE A 113 11.63 -5.99 -36.28
N GLU A 114 12.18 -6.84 -37.13
CA GLU A 114 11.74 -6.93 -38.52
C GLU A 114 10.34 -7.53 -38.53
N TYR A 115 9.33 -6.69 -38.71
CA TYR A 115 7.98 -7.16 -39.00
C TYR A 115 8.02 -7.84 -40.37
N HIS A 116 8.02 -9.18 -40.38
CA HIS A 116 7.63 -9.91 -41.56
C HIS A 116 6.12 -9.75 -41.73
N VAL A 117 5.73 -8.77 -42.54
CA VAL A 117 4.38 -8.76 -43.11
C VAL A 117 4.37 -9.89 -44.12
N GLU A 118 3.94 -11.08 -43.67
CA GLU A 118 3.47 -12.09 -44.60
C GLU A 118 2.40 -11.39 -45.46
N GLN A 119 2.57 -11.42 -46.78
CA GLN A 119 1.51 -10.99 -47.67
C GLN A 119 0.35 -11.96 -47.42
N GLU A 120 -0.58 -11.57 -46.54
CA GLU A 120 -1.86 -12.24 -46.42
C GLU A 120 -2.45 -12.23 -47.82
N GLU A 121 -2.51 -13.40 -48.47
CA GLU A 121 -3.43 -13.58 -49.58
C GLU A 121 -4.77 -13.03 -49.07
N GLU A 122 -5.45 -12.18 -49.86
CA GLU A 122 -6.79 -11.68 -49.52
C GLU A 122 -7.73 -12.88 -49.40
N GLU A 123 -7.69 -13.56 -48.27
CA GLU A 123 -8.65 -14.60 -47.93
C GLU A 123 -9.96 -13.85 -47.80
N MET A 124 -10.86 -14.11 -48.74
CA MET A 124 -12.22 -13.59 -48.73
C MET A 124 -12.90 -14.08 -47.45
N ILE A 125 -12.82 -13.27 -46.39
CA ILE A 125 -13.50 -13.55 -45.13
C ILE A 125 -15.00 -13.58 -45.45
N PRO A 126 -15.68 -14.73 -45.27
CA PRO A 126 -17.09 -14.83 -45.60
C PRO A 126 -17.90 -13.87 -44.72
N PRO A 127 -18.94 -13.22 -45.26
CA PRO A 127 -19.77 -12.32 -44.48
C PRO A 127 -20.49 -13.11 -43.37
N VAL A 128 -20.53 -12.54 -42.17
CA VAL A 128 -21.23 -13.13 -41.02
C VAL A 128 -22.71 -13.30 -41.38
N THR A 129 -23.21 -14.53 -41.24
CA THR A 129 -24.61 -14.83 -41.59
C THR A 129 -25.56 -14.57 -40.42
N HIS A 130 -26.82 -14.24 -40.73
CA HIS A 130 -27.84 -13.99 -39.71
C HIS A 130 -28.06 -15.22 -38.79
N ARG A 131 -27.90 -16.44 -39.33
CA ARG A 131 -28.03 -17.69 -38.58
C ARG A 131 -26.92 -17.89 -37.54
N GLU A 132 -25.72 -17.39 -37.80
CA GLU A 132 -24.60 -17.41 -36.84
C GLU A 132 -24.74 -16.31 -35.79
N LEU A 133 -25.33 -15.18 -36.19
CA LEU A 133 -25.49 -14.00 -35.36
C LEU A 133 -26.55 -14.20 -34.26
N MET A 134 -27.68 -14.83 -34.59
CA MET A 134 -28.80 -15.03 -33.65
C MET A 134 -28.39 -15.82 -32.37
N PRO A 135 -27.67 -16.96 -32.45
CA PRO A 135 -27.16 -17.65 -31.26
C PRO A 135 -26.12 -16.86 -30.46
N ALA A 136 -25.33 -15.98 -31.12
CA ALA A 136 -24.37 -15.13 -30.44
C ALA A 136 -25.09 -14.03 -29.63
N CYS A 137 -26.09 -13.38 -30.22
CA CYS A 137 -26.92 -12.39 -29.51
C CYS A 137 -27.63 -13.00 -28.30
N MET A 138 -28.17 -14.21 -28.41
CA MET A 138 -28.84 -14.89 -27.29
C MET A 138 -27.87 -15.29 -26.16
N ARG A 139 -26.58 -15.48 -26.46
CA ARG A 139 -25.54 -15.73 -25.44
C ARG A 139 -25.13 -14.47 -24.68
N VAL A 140 -25.23 -13.29 -25.31
CA VAL A 140 -24.94 -12.01 -24.66
C VAL A 140 -26.15 -11.63 -23.81
N GLY A 141 -26.19 -12.09 -22.56
CA GLY A 141 -27.26 -11.74 -21.64
C GLY A 141 -27.26 -10.25 -21.26
N ASN A 142 -28.43 -9.71 -20.90
CA ASN A 142 -28.63 -8.32 -20.46
C ASN A 142 -27.99 -7.98 -19.09
N SER A 143 -27.20 -8.89 -18.53
CA SER A 143 -26.45 -8.69 -17.28
C SER A 143 -25.08 -8.05 -17.50
N LYS A 144 -24.68 -7.80 -18.76
CA LYS A 144 -23.48 -7.04 -19.08
C LYS A 144 -23.75 -5.54 -18.94
N ALA A 145 -22.83 -4.83 -18.30
CA ALA A 145 -22.93 -3.38 -18.15
C ALA A 145 -22.97 -2.70 -19.52
N PRO A 146 -23.79 -1.65 -19.69
CA PRO A 146 -23.82 -0.89 -20.93
C PRO A 146 -22.44 -0.30 -21.24
N GLY A 147 -22.06 -0.33 -22.53
CA GLY A 147 -20.82 0.27 -23.01
C GLY A 147 -20.81 1.80 -22.90
N ILE A 148 -19.64 2.40 -23.13
CA ILE A 148 -19.37 3.83 -22.94
C ILE A 148 -20.23 4.78 -23.80
N THR A 149 -20.91 4.26 -24.81
CA THR A 149 -21.72 5.04 -25.77
C THR A 149 -23.22 5.03 -25.47
N PHE A 150 -23.69 4.38 -24.40
CA PHE A 150 -25.11 4.47 -24.02
C PHE A 150 -25.35 5.73 -23.16
N PRO A 151 -26.04 6.77 -23.67
CA PRO A 151 -26.49 7.85 -22.81
C PRO A 151 -27.57 7.30 -21.88
N THR A 152 -27.31 7.30 -20.57
CA THR A 152 -28.37 7.14 -19.57
C THR A 152 -29.32 8.31 -19.71
N LEU A 153 -30.48 8.10 -20.35
CA LEU A 153 -31.60 9.03 -20.28
C LEU A 153 -31.98 9.19 -18.80
N ARG A 154 -31.75 10.38 -18.26
CA ARG A 154 -32.21 10.81 -16.95
C ARG A 154 -33.33 11.82 -17.12
#